data_AF-A0A2V6UIZ7-F1
#
_entry.id   AF-A0A2V6UIZ7-F1
#
_cell.length_a   1.000
_cell.length_b   1.000
_cell.length_c   1.000
_cell.angle_alpha   90.00
_cell.angle_beta   90.00
_cell.angle_gamma   90.00
#
_symmetry.space_group_name_H-M   'P 1'
#
loop_
_entity.id
_entity.type
_entity.pdbx_description
1 polymer ?
#
loop_
_entity_poly.entity_id
_entity_poly.type
_entity_poly.pdbx_seq_one_letter_code
_entity_poly.pdbx_strand_id
1 'polypeptide(L)'
;MIDSRRGGRRSTGYTGPVVNRLDPIRRVLEARSDVRLAYLFGSLVRGEGRPNSDADIAVLFSGVPPTESLDRLVADLEAASGRGVDLVVLNDAPPLLAHEVVATGTCLVCRDEDERVRFVARTVSRYLDTAHLRRVQHAYLRERTEAPRARPR
;
A
#
# COMPACT_ATOMS: atom_id res chain seq x y z
N MET A 1 45.26 -10.99 14.91
CA MET A 1 44.27 -11.24 15.98
C MET A 1 43.74 -9.87 16.34
N ILE A 2 42.57 -9.42 15.87
CA ILE A 2 41.24 -9.87 16.29
C ILE A 2 40.25 -9.66 15.12
N ASP A 3 39.52 -10.72 14.78
CA ASP A 3 38.41 -10.80 13.82
C ASP A 3 37.14 -10.19 14.45
N SER A 4 36.38 -9.39 13.72
CA SER A 4 35.00 -9.00 14.11
C SER A 4 34.16 -8.61 12.88
N ARG A 5 33.82 -9.67 12.16
CA ARG A 5 32.64 -9.88 11.31
C ARG A 5 31.43 -9.00 11.72
N ARG A 6 30.99 -8.10 10.84
CA ARG A 6 29.61 -7.60 10.86
C ARG A 6 28.77 -8.49 9.95
N GLY A 7 28.07 -9.44 10.57
CA GLY A 7 27.06 -10.27 9.91
C GLY A 7 25.88 -9.41 9.45
N GLY A 8 25.64 -9.42 8.14
CA GLY A 8 24.38 -8.96 7.56
C GLY A 8 23.24 -9.80 8.12
N ARG A 9 22.28 -9.14 8.77
CA ARG A 9 21.02 -9.75 9.18
C ARG A 9 20.21 -10.02 7.92
N ARG A 10 20.11 -11.30 7.55
CA ARG A 10 19.15 -11.81 6.58
C ARG A 10 17.76 -11.70 7.19
N SER A 11 16.91 -10.85 6.65
CA SER A 11 15.47 -10.84 6.92
C SER A 11 14.84 -12.05 6.22
N THR A 12 14.49 -13.05 7.01
CA THR A 12 13.70 -14.21 6.57
C THR A 12 12.26 -13.75 6.37
N GLY A 13 11.91 -13.37 5.13
CA GLY A 13 10.54 -13.11 4.71
C GLY A 13 9.85 -14.37 4.21
N TYR A 14 8.70 -14.69 4.80
CA TYR A 14 7.77 -15.76 4.41
C TYR A 14 7.55 -15.80 2.88
N THR A 15 8.03 -16.84 2.20
CA THR A 15 7.87 -17.00 0.73
C THR A 15 6.73 -17.98 0.46
N GLY A 16 5.52 -17.46 0.29
CA GLY A 16 4.36 -18.23 -0.20
C GLY A 16 4.25 -18.21 -1.75
N PRO A 17 3.46 -19.10 -2.36
CA PRO A 17 3.33 -19.24 -3.82
C PRO A 17 2.73 -18.02 -4.55
N VAL A 18 2.16 -17.05 -3.81
CA VAL A 18 1.63 -15.79 -4.37
C VAL A 18 2.74 -14.81 -4.76
N VAL A 19 3.92 -14.91 -4.12
CA VAL A 19 5.04 -13.97 -4.30
C VAL A 19 5.61 -14.04 -5.73
N ASN A 20 5.54 -15.21 -6.37
CA ASN A 20 6.15 -15.45 -7.68
C ASN A 20 5.47 -14.69 -8.85
N ARG A 21 4.23 -14.21 -8.68
CA ARG A 21 3.54 -13.37 -9.69
C ARG A 21 3.80 -11.87 -9.50
N LEU A 22 4.37 -11.48 -8.36
CA LEU A 22 4.62 -10.09 -7.97
C LEU A 22 6.09 -9.71 -8.09
N ASP A 23 6.96 -10.65 -8.48
CA ASP A 23 8.38 -10.41 -8.72
C ASP A 23 8.67 -9.28 -9.72
N PRO A 24 7.92 -9.11 -10.83
CA PRO A 24 8.14 -8.00 -11.75
C PRO A 24 7.88 -6.64 -11.08
N ILE A 25 6.76 -6.52 -10.36
CA ILE A 25 6.38 -5.31 -9.61
C ILE A 25 7.44 -5.00 -8.56
N ARG A 26 7.87 -6.01 -7.80
CA ARG A 26 8.89 -5.86 -6.76
C ARG A 26 10.19 -5.32 -7.34
N ARG A 27 10.65 -5.83 -8.49
CA ARG A 27 11.89 -5.36 -9.15
C ARG A 27 11.82 -3.89 -9.56
N VAL A 28 10.70 -3.44 -10.12
CA VAL A 28 10.49 -2.03 -10.48
C VAL A 28 10.57 -1.14 -9.24
N LEU A 29 9.94 -1.56 -8.14
CA LEU A 29 9.95 -0.82 -6.88
C LEU A 29 11.33 -0.83 -6.20
N GLU A 30 12.05 -1.95 -6.23
CA GLU A 30 13.40 -2.06 -5.65
C GLU A 30 14.45 -1.24 -6.41
N ALA A 31 14.29 -1.10 -7.74
CA ALA A 31 15.17 -0.27 -8.57
C ALA A 31 15.12 1.22 -8.18
N ARG A 32 14.05 1.67 -7.55
CA ARG A 32 13.86 3.05 -7.12
C ARG A 32 14.41 3.30 -5.73
N SER A 33 15.45 4.12 -5.63
CA SER A 33 16.13 4.44 -4.37
C SER A 33 15.28 5.23 -3.36
N ASP A 34 14.28 5.94 -3.85
CA ASP A 34 13.35 6.76 -3.08
C ASP A 34 12.20 5.96 -2.47
N VAL A 35 11.96 4.73 -2.90
CA VAL A 35 10.95 3.82 -2.32
C VAL A 35 11.45 3.25 -0.99
N ARG A 36 10.74 3.53 0.10
CA ARG A 36 11.08 3.02 1.45
C ARG A 36 10.28 1.79 1.83
N LEU A 37 8.97 1.86 1.63
CA LEU A 37 8.05 0.75 1.85
C LEU A 37 7.11 0.65 0.66
N ALA A 38 6.76 -0.57 0.26
CA ALA A 38 5.69 -0.81 -0.69
C ALA A 38 4.81 -1.94 -0.22
N TYR A 39 3.51 -1.79 -0.44
CA TYR A 39 2.47 -2.75 -0.08
C TYR A 39 1.58 -2.98 -1.29
N LEU A 40 1.26 -4.23 -1.56
CA LEU A 40 0.10 -4.59 -2.38
C LEU A 40 -1.10 -4.68 -1.44
N PHE A 41 -2.21 -4.04 -1.77
CA PHE A 41 -3.43 -4.12 -0.97
C PHE A 41 -4.65 -4.34 -1.88
N GLY A 42 -5.85 -4.20 -1.33
CA GLY A 42 -7.09 -4.25 -2.11
C GLY A 42 -7.53 -5.66 -2.52
N SER A 43 -8.28 -5.71 -3.63
CA SER A 43 -9.08 -6.89 -4.03
C SER A 43 -8.23 -8.12 -4.39
N LEU A 44 -6.98 -7.91 -4.82
CA LEU A 44 -6.03 -8.99 -5.11
C LEU A 44 -5.56 -9.75 -3.86
N VAL A 45 -5.48 -9.07 -2.71
CA VAL A 45 -5.08 -9.70 -1.44
C VAL A 45 -6.24 -10.46 -0.80
N ARG A 46 -7.48 -9.99 -0.99
CA ARG A 46 -8.69 -10.60 -0.41
C ARG A 46 -9.16 -11.88 -1.12
N GLY A 47 -8.51 -12.30 -2.20
CA GLY A 47 -8.87 -13.53 -2.94
C GLY A 47 -10.13 -13.40 -3.80
N GLU A 48 -10.73 -12.21 -3.87
CA GLU A 48 -11.89 -11.88 -4.71
C GLU A 48 -11.47 -11.27 -6.07
N GLY A 49 -10.17 -11.18 -6.32
CA GLY A 49 -9.59 -10.63 -7.54
C GLY A 49 -10.15 -11.32 -8.78
N ARG A 50 -10.98 -10.60 -9.53
CA ARG A 50 -11.36 -11.01 -10.87
C ARG A 50 -10.09 -11.01 -11.74
N PRO A 51 -10.02 -11.80 -12.82
CA PRO A 51 -8.85 -11.85 -13.70
C PRO A 51 -8.38 -10.46 -14.19
N ASN A 52 -9.32 -9.52 -14.28
CA ASN A 52 -9.16 -8.14 -14.76
C ASN A 52 -9.04 -7.08 -13.66
N SER A 53 -8.87 -7.45 -12.39
CA SER A 53 -8.70 -6.48 -11.31
C SER A 53 -7.36 -5.75 -11.44
N ASP A 54 -7.41 -4.43 -11.31
CA ASP A 54 -6.24 -3.56 -11.20
C ASP A 54 -5.44 -3.91 -9.94
N ALA A 55 -4.13 -3.63 -9.98
CA ALA A 55 -3.24 -3.85 -8.85
C ALA A 55 -3.13 -2.59 -7.98
N ASP A 56 -3.74 -2.65 -6.80
CA ASP A 56 -3.68 -1.58 -5.80
C ASP A 56 -2.32 -1.63 -5.06
N ILE A 57 -1.41 -0.71 -5.40
CA ILE A 57 -0.06 -0.65 -4.85
C ILE A 57 0.10 0.65 -4.04
N ALA A 58 0.44 0.52 -2.77
CA ALA A 58 0.71 1.64 -1.89
C ALA A 58 2.20 1.77 -1.61
N VAL A 59 2.77 2.96 -1.82
CA VAL A 59 4.21 3.20 -1.69
C VAL A 59 4.48 4.37 -0.76
N LEU A 60 5.38 4.15 0.20
CA LEU A 60 5.98 5.19 1.02
C LEU A 60 7.32 5.59 0.41
N PHE A 61 7.46 6.86 0.05
CA PHE A 61 8.68 7.43 -0.48
C PHE A 61 9.46 8.20 0.59
N SER A 62 10.77 8.35 0.42
CA SER A 62 11.61 9.15 1.32
C SER A 62 11.28 10.65 1.30
N GLY A 63 10.65 11.11 0.22
CA GLY A 63 10.09 12.44 0.04
C GLY A 63 8.98 12.35 -1.01
N VAL A 64 8.10 13.36 -1.11
CA VAL A 64 7.02 13.34 -2.11
C VAL A 64 7.64 13.48 -3.51
N PRO A 65 7.55 12.45 -4.37
CA PRO A 65 8.09 12.52 -5.72
C PRO A 65 7.23 13.46 -6.59
N PRO A 66 7.80 14.09 -7.62
CA PRO A 66 7.03 14.89 -8.58
C PRO A 66 6.08 14.00 -9.38
N THR A 67 4.95 14.55 -9.83
CA THR A 67 3.88 13.82 -10.54
C THR A 67 4.40 13.04 -11.74
N GLU A 68 5.26 13.65 -12.58
CA GLU A 68 5.87 12.97 -13.74
C GLU A 68 6.70 11.72 -13.38
N SER A 69 7.20 11.66 -12.15
CA SER A 69 7.94 10.50 -11.64
C SER A 69 7.01 9.41 -11.14
N LEU A 70 5.84 9.78 -10.64
CA LEU A 70 4.76 8.84 -10.27
C LEU A 70 4.14 8.25 -11.53
N ASP A 71 3.84 9.07 -12.54
CA ASP A 71 3.23 8.61 -13.80
C ASP A 71 4.12 7.58 -14.52
N ARG A 72 5.43 7.84 -14.56
CA ARG A 72 6.41 6.87 -15.08
C ARG A 72 6.45 5.58 -14.27
N LEU A 73 6.39 5.69 -12.94
CA LEU A 73 6.35 4.51 -12.08
C LEU A 73 5.09 3.69 -12.32
N VAL A 74 3.93 4.33 -12.47
CA VAL A 74 2.68 3.64 -12.81
C VAL A 74 2.84 2.90 -14.14
N ALA A 75 3.32 3.57 -15.19
CA ALA A 75 3.53 2.94 -16.48
C ALA A 75 4.50 1.74 -16.43
N ASP A 76 5.60 1.87 -15.69
CA ASP A 76 6.57 0.78 -15.49
C ASP A 76 5.95 -0.40 -14.73
N LEU A 77 5.12 -0.11 -13.73
CA LEU A 77 4.40 -1.12 -12.94
C LEU A 77 3.36 -1.83 -13.80
N GLU A 78 2.56 -1.10 -14.59
CA GLU A 78 1.55 -1.65 -15.49
C GLU A 78 2.18 -2.55 -16.56
N ALA A 79 3.30 -2.12 -17.15
CA ALA A 79 4.06 -2.91 -18.09
C ALA A 79 4.62 -4.20 -17.44
N ALA A 80 5.07 -4.11 -16.19
CA ALA A 80 5.58 -5.27 -15.45
C ALA A 80 4.49 -6.24 -15.00
N SER A 81 3.30 -5.75 -14.65
CA SER A 81 2.17 -6.56 -14.16
C SER A 81 1.22 -7.04 -15.26
N GLY A 82 1.25 -6.42 -16.45
CA GLY A 82 0.35 -6.70 -17.56
C GLY A 82 -1.11 -6.37 -17.27
N ARG A 83 -1.36 -5.44 -16.34
CA ARG A 83 -2.68 -5.01 -15.82
C ARG A 83 -2.57 -3.57 -15.32
N GLY A 84 -3.71 -2.88 -15.21
CA GLY A 84 -3.76 -1.53 -14.63
C GLY A 84 -3.26 -1.51 -13.19
N VAL A 85 -2.65 -0.39 -12.79
CA VAL A 85 -2.06 -0.22 -11.46
C VAL A 85 -2.61 1.06 -10.84
N ASP A 86 -3.20 0.95 -9.65
CA ASP A 86 -3.57 2.11 -8.84
C ASP A 86 -2.48 2.37 -7.80
N LEU A 87 -1.73 3.46 -7.98
CA LEU A 87 -0.61 3.82 -7.13
C LEU A 87 -1.05 4.81 -6.05
N VAL A 88 -1.03 4.37 -4.79
CA VAL A 88 -1.30 5.20 -3.62
C VAL A 88 -0.02 5.68 -2.98
N VAL A 89 0.15 6.99 -2.86
CA VAL A 89 1.29 7.62 -2.18
C VAL A 89 1.01 7.72 -0.67
N LEU A 90 1.66 6.88 0.12
CA LEU A 90 1.46 6.80 1.57
C LEU A 90 1.95 8.04 2.35
N ASN A 91 2.76 8.89 1.72
CA ASN A 91 3.24 10.13 2.33
C ASN A 91 2.08 11.09 2.67
N ASP A 92 1.03 11.12 1.85
CA ASP A 92 -0.13 12.01 2.00
C ASP A 92 -1.48 11.27 2.01
N ALA A 93 -1.45 9.93 2.11
CA ALA A 93 -2.66 9.14 2.10
C ALA A 93 -3.55 9.45 3.33
N PRO A 94 -4.89 9.47 3.16
CA PRO A 94 -5.82 9.61 4.27
C PRO A 94 -5.59 8.52 5.34
N PRO A 95 -5.75 8.84 6.65
CA PRO A 95 -5.48 7.87 7.72
C PRO A 95 -6.26 6.57 7.61
N LEU A 96 -7.47 6.61 7.05
CA LEU A 96 -8.29 5.42 6.80
C LEU A 96 -7.64 4.49 5.77
N LEU A 97 -7.22 5.05 4.63
CA LEU A 97 -6.60 4.29 3.55
C LEU A 97 -5.24 3.76 3.96
N ALA A 98 -4.41 4.60 4.59
CA ALA A 98 -3.12 4.17 5.13
C ALA A 98 -3.29 3.02 6.15
N HIS A 99 -4.31 3.08 7.00
CA HIS A 99 -4.64 2.01 7.95
C HIS A 99 -5.05 0.72 7.23
N GLU A 100 -5.91 0.79 6.21
CA GLU A 100 -6.30 -0.39 5.42
C GLU A 100 -5.08 -1.05 4.75
N VAL A 101 -4.18 -0.25 4.18
CA VAL A 101 -2.93 -0.71 3.56
C VAL A 101 -2.08 -1.47 4.58
N VAL A 102 -1.83 -0.92 5.78
CA VAL A 102 -0.98 -1.61 6.76
C VAL A 102 -1.67 -2.80 7.42
N ALA A 103 -3.01 -2.79 7.50
CA ALA A 103 -3.77 -3.85 8.17
C ALA A 103 -4.02 -5.06 7.27
N THR A 104 -4.27 -4.84 5.98
CA THR A 104 -4.64 -5.90 5.02
C THR A 104 -3.61 -6.10 3.90
N GLY A 105 -2.70 -5.14 3.71
CA GLY A 105 -1.74 -5.19 2.62
C GLY A 105 -0.61 -6.19 2.87
N THR A 106 -0.10 -6.75 1.77
CA THR A 106 1.11 -7.57 1.74
C THR A 106 2.31 -6.68 1.43
N CYS A 107 3.31 -6.67 2.31
CA CYS A 107 4.53 -5.90 2.08
C CYS A 107 5.33 -6.51 0.93
N LEU A 108 5.62 -5.71 -0.11
CA LEU A 108 6.43 -6.10 -1.26
C LEU A 108 7.89 -5.66 -1.10
N VAL A 109 8.09 -4.45 -0.57
CA VAL A 109 9.41 -3.85 -0.36
C VAL A 109 9.46 -3.27 1.05
N CYS A 110 10.50 -3.63 1.80
CA CYS A 110 10.82 -3.06 3.10
C CYS A 110 12.34 -2.82 3.15
N ARG A 111 12.77 -1.56 3.13
CA ARG A 111 14.20 -1.20 3.21
C ARG A 111 14.71 -1.15 4.66
N ASP A 112 13.88 -0.70 5.58
CA ASP A 112 14.19 -0.59 7.00
C ASP A 112 12.96 -1.06 7.81
N GLU A 113 13.15 -2.14 8.57
CA GLU A 113 12.11 -2.73 9.38
C GLU A 113 11.69 -1.80 10.54
N ASP A 114 12.62 -1.02 11.09
CA ASP A 114 12.29 -0.04 12.12
C ASP A 114 11.48 1.12 11.51
N GLU A 115 11.76 1.51 10.26
CA GLU A 115 10.95 2.48 9.50
C GLU A 115 9.54 1.94 9.27
N ARG A 116 9.42 0.66 8.93
CA ARG A 116 8.13 -0.04 8.80
C ARG A 116 7.34 0.01 10.11
N VAL A 117 7.95 -0.37 11.23
CA VAL A 117 7.29 -0.39 12.54
C VAL A 117 6.87 1.03 12.95
N ARG A 118 7.73 2.03 12.77
CA ARG A 118 7.40 3.44 13.04
C ARG A 118 6.25 3.93 12.17
N PHE A 119 6.22 3.55 10.90
CA PHE A 119 5.14 3.92 9.99
C PHE A 119 3.81 3.29 10.42
N VAL A 120 3.79 1.98 10.69
CA VAL A 120 2.59 1.27 11.15
C VAL A 120 2.05 1.88 12.44
N ALA A 121 2.91 2.10 13.45
CA ALA A 121 2.51 2.70 14.72
C ALA A 121 1.89 4.10 14.53
N ARG A 122 2.50 4.94 13.69
CA ARG A 122 1.98 6.28 13.37
C ARG A 122 0.65 6.21 12.65
N THR A 123 0.50 5.30 11.69
CA THR A 123 -0.73 5.09 10.94
C THR A 123 -1.87 4.65 11.85
N VAL A 124 -1.62 3.69 12.75
CA VAL A 124 -2.60 3.25 13.75
C VAL A 124 -2.98 4.39 14.69
N SER A 125 -2.02 5.15 15.21
CA SER A 125 -2.31 6.31 16.06
C SER A 125 -3.19 7.34 15.34
N ARG A 126 -2.79 7.78 14.14
CA ARG A 126 -3.57 8.75 13.32
C ARG A 126 -4.97 8.23 12.99
N TYR A 127 -5.09 6.93 12.73
CA TYR A 127 -6.38 6.30 12.54
C TYR A 127 -7.23 6.40 13.81
N LEU A 128 -6.70 6.04 14.98
CA LEU A 128 -7.44 6.14 16.25
C LEU A 128 -7.83 7.59 16.59
N ASP A 129 -6.97 8.56 16.32
CA ASP A 129 -7.26 10.00 16.55
C ASP A 129 -8.44 10.49 15.69
N THR A 130 -8.54 9.96 14.47
CA THR A 130 -9.65 10.27 13.56
C THR A 130 -10.89 9.42 13.81
N ALA A 131 -10.89 8.54 14.82
CA ALA A 131 -12.03 7.67 15.15
C ALA A 131 -13.27 8.46 15.58
N HIS A 132 -13.10 9.62 16.23
CA HIS A 132 -14.22 10.48 16.58
C HIS A 132 -14.90 11.06 15.34
N LEU A 133 -14.13 11.58 14.37
CA LEU A 133 -14.63 12.13 13.11
C LEU A 133 -15.36 11.06 12.26
N ARG A 134 -14.88 9.82 12.28
CA ARG A 134 -15.53 8.71 11.55
C ARG A 134 -16.88 8.28 12.14
N ARG A 135 -17.09 8.37 13.45
CA ARG A 135 -18.41 8.08 14.04
C ARG A 135 -19.47 9.03 13.51
N VAL A 136 -19.11 10.30 13.33
CA VAL A 136 -20.01 11.33 12.80
C VAL A 136 -20.26 11.13 11.30
N GLN A 137 -19.21 10.82 10.52
CA GLN A 137 -19.35 10.56 9.08
C GLN A 137 -20.17 9.30 8.75
N HIS A 138 -19.99 8.21 9.52
CA HIS A 138 -20.76 6.98 9.33
C HIS A 138 -22.25 7.13 9.66
N ALA A 139 -22.59 7.98 10.63
CA ALA A 139 -23.99 8.33 10.90
C ALA A 139 -24.61 9.04 9.68
N TYR A 140 -23.87 9.98 9.08
CA TYR A 140 -24.33 10.77 7.92
C TYR A 140 -24.45 9.97 6.61
N LEU A 141 -23.56 8.98 6.39
CA LEU A 141 -23.58 8.14 5.19
C LEU A 141 -24.66 7.05 5.23
N ARG A 142 -25.07 6.59 6.43
CA ARG A 142 -26.19 5.66 6.59
C ARG A 142 -27.54 6.30 6.25
N GLU A 143 -27.74 7.56 6.60
CA GLU A 143 -28.94 8.32 6.24
C GLU A 143 -29.16 8.44 4.73
N ARG A 144 -28.07 8.43 3.93
CA ARG A 144 -28.16 8.57 2.47
C ARG A 144 -28.38 7.26 1.72
N THR A 145 -28.07 6.11 2.32
CA THR A 145 -28.30 4.79 1.69
C THR A 145 -29.74 4.30 1.88
N GLU A 146 -30.50 4.90 2.79
CA GLU A 146 -31.92 4.58 3.04
C GLU A 146 -32.91 5.51 2.31
N ALA A 147 -32.46 6.54 1.60
CA ALA A 147 -33.34 7.38 0.79
C ALA A 147 -33.79 6.65 -0.50
N PRO A 148 -35.09 6.38 -0.71
CA PRO A 148 -35.57 5.67 -1.89
C PRO A 148 -35.30 6.50 -3.15
N ARG A 149 -34.64 5.90 -4.15
CA ARG A 149 -34.46 6.49 -5.48
C ARG A 149 -35.83 6.70 -6.14
N ALA A 150 -36.38 7.91 -6.06
CA ALA A 150 -37.50 8.31 -6.89
C ALA A 150 -37.05 8.36 -8.36
N ARG A 151 -37.66 7.54 -9.22
CA ARG A 151 -37.49 7.60 -10.68
C ARG A 151 -38.39 8.70 -11.24
N PRO A 152 -37.88 9.63 -12.07
CA PRO A 152 -38.75 10.52 -12.83
C PRO A 152 -39.40 9.79 -14.02
N ARG A 153 -40.66 10.12 -14.29
CA ARG A 153 -41.48 9.64 -15.42
C ARG A 153 -41.12 10.35 -16.72
#